data_AF-A0AAD9Z176-F1
#
_entry.id   AF-A0AAD9Z176-F1
#
_cell.length_a   1.000
_cell.length_b   1.000
_cell.length_c   1.000
_cell.angle_alpha   90.00
_cell.angle_beta   90.00
_cell.angle_gamma   90.00
#
_symmetry.space_group_name_H-M   'P 1'
#
loop_
_entity.id
_entity.type
_entity.pdbx_description
1 polymer ?
#
loop_
_entity_poly.entity_id
_entity_poly.type
_entity_poly.pdbx_seq_one_letter_code
_entity_poly.pdbx_strand_id
1 'polypeptide(L)'
;MNSFNASFRYGSRLANRQIRLLHVKSGPHPDSIEIELSSSSLDSETQYCALSYVWRDANATKEVLWDGQLIRIREGLFGALGQHLATEPEQLLWADALCINQQDDEEKTAQVKMMGQIYRAAVTTVVWLGSECEGDARAVRLLVEVWQKFPTE
;
A
#
# COMPACT_ATOMS: atom_id res chain seq x y z
N MET A 1 -3.46 -2.46 -15.81
CA MET A 1 -3.23 -1.01 -15.70
C MET A 1 -4.29 -0.47 -14.76
N ASN A 2 -3.92 0.30 -13.73
CA ASN A 2 -4.92 0.98 -12.90
C ASN A 2 -5.49 2.12 -13.73
N SER A 3 -6.75 2.01 -14.15
CA SER A 3 -7.43 3.07 -14.90
C SER A 3 -7.93 4.12 -13.92
N PHE A 4 -7.05 5.06 -13.54
CA PHE A 4 -7.46 6.26 -12.80
C PHE A 4 -8.30 7.15 -13.73
N ASN A 5 -9.43 7.68 -13.23
CA ASN A 5 -10.25 8.64 -13.96
C ASN A 5 -9.42 9.90 -14.29
N ALA A 6 -9.62 10.44 -15.49
CA ALA A 6 -8.72 11.39 -16.18
C ALA A 6 -8.50 12.77 -15.53
N SER A 7 -9.02 13.06 -14.34
CA SER A 7 -8.84 14.35 -13.65
C SER A 7 -7.94 14.31 -12.42
N PHE A 8 -7.55 13.11 -11.93
CA PHE A 8 -6.65 13.02 -10.78
C PHE A 8 -5.20 13.27 -11.20
N ARG A 9 -4.46 14.06 -10.42
CA ARG A 9 -3.03 14.31 -10.66
C ARG A 9 -2.26 14.21 -9.35
N TYR A 10 -1.13 13.52 -9.41
CA TYR A 10 -0.10 13.66 -8.41
C TYR A 10 0.33 15.13 -8.31
N GLY A 11 0.75 15.55 -7.11
CA GLY A 11 1.32 16.88 -6.88
C GLY A 11 2.66 17.10 -7.61
N SER A 12 3.52 17.93 -7.05
CA SER A 12 4.87 18.13 -7.62
C SER A 12 5.64 16.80 -7.73
N ARG A 13 6.56 16.77 -8.70
CA ARG A 13 7.49 15.66 -8.88
C ARG A 13 8.32 15.46 -7.61
N LEU A 14 8.51 14.20 -7.21
CA LEU A 14 9.33 13.85 -6.06
C LEU A 14 10.79 14.24 -6.31
N ALA A 15 11.43 14.84 -5.30
CA ALA A 15 12.87 15.05 -5.31
C ALA A 15 13.62 13.71 -5.16
N ASN A 16 14.95 13.77 -5.31
CA ASN A 16 15.78 12.58 -5.13
C ASN A 16 15.56 11.98 -3.73
N ARG A 17 15.41 10.65 -3.66
CA ARG A 17 15.15 9.89 -2.44
C ARG A 17 13.88 10.27 -1.67
N GLN A 18 12.96 11.00 -2.28
CA GLN A 18 11.62 11.18 -1.71
C GLN A 18 10.67 10.06 -2.13
N ILE A 19 9.75 9.76 -1.24
CA ILE A 19 8.64 8.81 -1.42
C ILE A 19 7.34 9.49 -1.04
N ARG A 20 6.22 8.99 -1.58
CA ARG A 20 4.89 9.33 -1.06
C ARG A 20 4.45 8.27 -0.06
N LEU A 21 3.73 8.69 0.96
CA LEU A 21 3.14 7.84 1.98
C LEU A 21 1.65 8.13 2.06
N LEU A 22 0.85 7.06 2.16
CA LEU A 22 -0.58 7.09 2.31
C LEU A 22 -0.94 7.29 3.78
N HIS A 23 -1.84 8.24 4.00
CA HIS A 23 -2.65 8.28 5.20
C HIS A 23 -4.03 7.72 4.85
N VAL A 24 -4.39 6.57 5.43
CA VAL A 24 -5.66 5.89 5.16
C VAL A 24 -6.66 6.29 6.24
N LYS A 25 -7.84 6.75 5.85
CA LYS A 25 -8.90 7.24 6.75
C LYS A 25 -10.24 6.58 6.42
N SER A 26 -11.13 6.57 7.40
CA SER A 26 -12.55 6.30 7.14
C SER A 26 -13.13 7.44 6.34
N GLY A 27 -13.79 7.12 5.22
CA GLY A 27 -14.49 8.09 4.40
C GLY A 27 -15.87 8.47 4.95
N PRO A 28 -16.65 9.27 4.19
CA PRO A 28 -17.92 9.83 4.64
C PRO A 28 -19.07 8.83 4.75
N HIS A 29 -18.92 7.63 4.19
CA HIS A 29 -19.92 6.55 4.23
C HIS A 29 -19.37 5.32 4.98
N PRO A 30 -20.24 4.46 5.54
CA PRO A 30 -19.81 3.17 6.09
C PRO A 30 -18.96 2.39 5.08
N ASP A 31 -17.86 1.82 5.55
CA ASP A 31 -16.89 1.03 4.77
C ASP A 31 -16.21 1.78 3.61
N SER A 32 -16.43 3.09 3.46
CA SER A 32 -15.71 3.91 2.50
C SER A 32 -14.32 4.25 3.02
N ILE A 33 -13.34 4.24 2.12
CA ILE A 33 -11.95 4.56 2.42
C ILE A 33 -11.62 5.89 1.76
N GLU A 34 -11.03 6.78 2.54
CA GLU A 34 -10.40 8.00 2.07
C GLU A 34 -8.89 7.90 2.23
N ILE A 35 -8.15 8.39 1.24
CA ILE A 35 -6.69 8.40 1.22
C ILE A 35 -6.19 9.81 0.96
N GLU A 36 -5.09 10.14 1.63
CA GLU A 36 -4.31 11.34 1.40
C GLU A 36 -2.84 10.95 1.19
N LEU A 37 -2.14 11.66 0.31
CA LEU A 37 -0.69 11.47 0.15
C LEU A 37 0.09 12.60 0.79
N SER A 38 1.12 12.21 1.54
CA SER A 38 2.20 13.10 1.97
C SER A 38 3.51 12.68 1.32
N SER A 39 4.43 13.63 1.09
CA SER A 39 5.77 13.32 0.60
C SER A 39 6.76 13.38 1.76
N SER A 40 7.65 12.40 1.84
CA SER A 40 8.72 12.37 2.82
C SER A 40 10.05 11.94 2.20
N SER A 41 11.16 12.30 2.83
CA SER A 41 12.49 11.80 2.47
C SER A 41 12.69 10.41 3.07
N LEU A 42 13.24 9.49 2.28
CA LEU A 42 13.64 8.17 2.76
C LEU A 42 14.79 8.24 3.79
N ASP A 43 15.52 9.36 3.82
CA ASP A 43 16.60 9.61 4.80
C ASP A 43 16.10 10.27 6.09
N SER A 44 14.78 10.51 6.22
CA SER A 44 14.19 11.08 7.43
C SER A 44 13.81 10.01 8.46
N GLU A 45 13.47 10.44 9.67
CA GLU A 45 12.95 9.56 10.73
C GLU A 45 11.45 9.22 10.56
N THR A 46 10.87 9.48 9.38
CA THR A 46 9.45 9.22 9.12
C THR A 46 9.19 7.71 9.15
N GLN A 47 8.34 7.27 10.08
CA GLN A 47 7.96 5.88 10.21
C GLN A 47 6.77 5.55 9.31
N TYR A 48 6.83 4.40 8.64
CA TYR A 48 5.76 3.87 7.81
C TYR A 48 5.86 2.35 7.67
N CYS A 49 4.75 1.73 7.26
CA CYS A 49 4.68 0.35 6.85
C CYS A 49 4.79 0.23 5.33
N ALA A 50 5.47 -0.80 4.83
CA ALA A 50 5.43 -1.13 3.40
C ALA A 50 4.40 -2.23 3.15
N LEU A 51 3.49 -2.01 2.20
CA LEU A 51 2.48 -3.00 1.82
C LEU A 51 3.03 -3.93 0.72
N SER A 52 2.88 -5.23 0.92
CA SER A 52 3.07 -6.25 -0.09
C SER A 52 1.75 -7.00 -0.29
N TYR A 53 1.16 -6.92 -1.47
CA TYR A 53 -0.14 -7.51 -1.74
C TYR A 53 -0.17 -8.23 -3.09
N VAL A 54 -1.08 -9.19 -3.24
CA VAL A 54 -1.22 -9.95 -4.48
C VAL A 54 -1.96 -9.14 -5.54
N TRP A 55 -1.39 -9.09 -6.75
CA TRP A 55 -1.97 -8.43 -7.92
C TRP A 55 -3.02 -9.33 -8.60
N ARG A 56 -3.95 -9.91 -7.82
CA ARG A 56 -5.01 -10.77 -8.36
C ARG A 56 -6.05 -9.94 -9.13
N ASP A 57 -6.71 -10.63 -10.07
CA ASP A 57 -7.81 -10.20 -10.95
C ASP A 57 -7.83 -8.72 -11.35
N ALA A 58 -7.34 -8.41 -12.55
CA ALA A 58 -7.21 -7.04 -13.04
C ALA A 58 -8.54 -6.34 -13.33
N ASN A 59 -9.65 -7.08 -13.36
CA ASN A 59 -10.95 -6.53 -13.76
C ASN A 59 -11.78 -6.03 -12.57
N ALA A 60 -11.53 -6.55 -11.36
CA ALA A 60 -12.27 -6.16 -10.17
C ALA A 60 -11.68 -4.88 -9.55
N THR A 61 -12.50 -3.83 -9.49
CA THR A 61 -12.12 -2.54 -8.88
C THR A 61 -13.15 -2.07 -7.87
N LYS A 62 -12.68 -1.30 -6.88
CA LYS A 62 -13.47 -0.64 -5.85
C LYS A 62 -13.10 0.85 -5.83
N GLU A 63 -14.03 1.67 -5.37
CA GLU A 63 -13.82 3.12 -5.30
C GLU A 63 -13.24 3.51 -3.95
N VAL A 64 -12.31 4.48 -3.97
CA VAL A 64 -11.81 5.17 -2.78
C VAL A 64 -11.84 6.68 -3.04
N LEU A 65 -11.97 7.47 -1.98
CA LEU A 65 -11.82 8.91 -2.05
C LEU A 65 -10.33 9.24 -1.96
N TRP A 66 -9.80 9.99 -2.91
CA TRP A 66 -8.46 10.55 -2.85
C TRP A 66 -8.58 12.06 -2.90
N ASP A 67 -8.23 12.74 -1.81
CA ASP A 67 -8.32 14.21 -1.69
C ASP A 67 -9.70 14.73 -2.17
N GLY A 68 -10.78 14.06 -1.76
CA GLY A 68 -12.16 14.38 -2.16
C GLY A 68 -12.58 13.92 -3.57
N GLN A 69 -11.70 13.33 -4.38
CA GLN A 69 -12.03 12.80 -5.70
C GLN A 69 -12.15 11.27 -5.67
N LEU A 70 -13.24 10.74 -6.25
CA LEU A 70 -13.40 9.28 -6.42
C LEU A 70 -12.43 8.73 -7.47
N ILE A 71 -11.67 7.73 -7.07
CA ILE A 71 -10.80 6.95 -7.95
C ILE A 71 -11.09 5.45 -7.80
N ARG A 72 -10.72 4.66 -8.81
CA ARG A 72 -10.84 3.20 -8.78
C ARG A 72 -9.49 2.56 -8.52
N ILE A 73 -9.45 1.68 -7.53
CA ILE A 73 -8.31 0.83 -7.21
C ILE A 73 -8.71 -0.64 -7.32
N ARG A 74 -7.73 -1.54 -7.44
CA ARG A 74 -7.99 -2.97 -7.49
C ARG A 74 -8.56 -3.46 -6.17
N GLU A 75 -9.46 -4.43 -6.24
CA GLU A 75 -10.12 -4.99 -5.06
C GLU A 75 -9.13 -5.56 -4.02
N GLY A 76 -8.04 -6.20 -4.48
CA GLY A 76 -6.99 -6.69 -3.58
C GLY A 76 -6.32 -5.57 -2.78
N LEU A 77 -6.09 -4.40 -3.39
CA LEU A 77 -5.55 -3.23 -2.70
C LEU A 77 -6.59 -2.61 -1.78
N PHE A 78 -7.85 -2.51 -2.23
CA PHE A 78 -8.95 -2.01 -1.39
C PHE A 78 -9.10 -2.81 -0.10
N GLY A 79 -9.10 -4.14 -0.19
CA GLY A 79 -9.15 -5.02 0.98
C GLY A 79 -7.95 -4.82 1.92
N ALA A 80 -6.74 -4.68 1.35
CA ALA A 80 -5.54 -4.41 2.13
C ALA A 80 -5.62 -3.07 2.89
N LEU A 81 -6.08 -2.01 2.23
CA LEU A 81 -6.28 -0.69 2.85
C LEU A 81 -7.34 -0.74 3.94
N GLY A 82 -8.46 -1.44 3.71
CA GLY A 82 -9.51 -1.61 4.70
C GLY A 82 -9.02 -2.36 5.95
N GLN A 83 -8.24 -3.43 5.77
CA GLN A 83 -7.64 -4.17 6.88
C GLN A 83 -6.62 -3.30 7.64
N HIS A 84 -5.78 -2.55 6.92
CA HIS A 84 -4.83 -1.60 7.52
C HIS A 84 -5.57 -0.58 8.38
N LEU A 85 -6.63 0.05 7.84
CA LEU A 85 -7.46 1.01 8.57
C LEU A 85 -8.11 0.42 9.83
N ALA A 86 -8.52 -0.85 9.78
CA ALA A 86 -9.13 -1.52 10.93
C ALA A 86 -8.13 -1.90 12.04
N THR A 87 -6.84 -2.03 11.72
CA THR A 87 -5.82 -2.56 12.64
C THR A 87 -4.81 -1.52 13.09
N GLU A 88 -4.38 -0.64 12.19
CA GLU A 88 -3.32 0.36 12.40
C GLU A 88 -3.68 1.71 11.75
N PRO A 89 -4.84 2.33 12.08
CA PRO A 89 -5.37 3.52 11.38
C PRO A 89 -4.44 4.75 11.43
N GLU A 90 -3.60 4.87 12.45
CA GLU A 90 -2.70 6.02 12.64
C GLU A 90 -1.35 5.85 11.90
N GLN A 91 -1.06 4.67 11.35
CA GLN A 91 0.22 4.40 10.71
C GLN A 91 0.20 4.77 9.23
N LEU A 92 1.27 5.44 8.78
CA LEU A 92 1.50 5.73 7.37
C LEU A 92 1.82 4.44 6.61
N LEU A 93 1.31 4.34 5.39
CA LEU A 93 1.46 3.16 4.56
C LEU A 93 2.10 3.52 3.22
N TRP A 94 3.06 2.72 2.77
CA TRP A 94 3.57 2.78 1.40
C TRP A 94 2.99 1.62 0.59
N ALA A 95 2.23 1.94 -0.46
CA ALA A 95 1.74 0.96 -1.43
C ALA A 95 2.09 1.45 -2.84
N ASP A 96 2.92 0.68 -3.55
CA ASP A 96 3.50 1.05 -4.85
C ASP A 96 2.48 1.53 -5.89
N ALA A 97 1.30 0.91 -5.95
CA ALA A 97 0.23 1.27 -6.88
C ALA A 97 -0.37 2.67 -6.68
N LEU A 98 -0.20 3.28 -5.50
CA LEU A 98 -0.73 4.61 -5.17
C LEU A 98 0.38 5.60 -4.80
N CYS A 99 1.49 5.15 -4.22
CA CYS A 99 2.59 6.02 -3.82
C CYS A 99 3.49 6.41 -5.02
N ILE A 100 3.51 5.58 -6.06
CA ILE A 100 4.26 5.82 -7.30
C ILE A 100 3.30 6.31 -8.38
N ASN A 101 3.65 7.41 -9.06
CA ASN A 101 2.94 7.84 -10.24
C ASN A 101 3.15 6.85 -11.40
N GLN A 102 2.18 5.94 -11.57
CA GLN A 102 2.23 4.89 -12.58
C GLN A 102 2.16 5.40 -14.03
N GLN A 103 1.85 6.68 -14.24
CA GLN A 103 1.76 7.33 -15.56
C GLN A 103 3.02 8.12 -15.93
N ASP A 104 3.97 8.29 -15.00
CA ASP A 104 5.26 8.93 -15.23
C ASP A 104 6.35 7.85 -15.23
N ASP A 105 6.81 7.47 -16.42
CA ASP A 105 7.81 6.41 -16.58
C ASP A 105 9.17 6.76 -15.93
N GLU A 106 9.52 8.05 -15.87
CA GLU A 106 10.77 8.48 -15.22
C GLU A 106 10.64 8.33 -13.69
N GLU A 107 9.54 8.82 -13.11
CA GLU A 107 9.26 8.67 -11.68
C GLU A 107 9.16 7.19 -11.29
N LYS A 108 8.37 6.43 -12.04
CA LYS A 108 8.19 4.99 -11.81
C LYS A 108 9.52 4.25 -11.84
N THR A 109 10.36 4.51 -12.84
CA THR A 109 11.69 3.89 -12.94
C THR A 109 12.56 4.26 -11.74
N ALA A 110 12.56 5.52 -11.30
CA ALA A 110 13.32 5.96 -10.14
C ALA A 110 12.84 5.30 -8.84
N GLN A 111 11.53 5.24 -8.61
CA GLN A 111 10.93 4.62 -7.43
C GLN A 111 11.18 3.10 -7.38
N VAL A 112 11.01 2.40 -8.51
CA VAL A 112 11.29 0.96 -8.60
C VAL A 112 12.75 0.64 -8.29
N LYS A 113 13.70 1.46 -8.75
CA LYS A 113 15.12 1.32 -8.37
C LYS A 113 15.38 1.50 -6.88
N MET A 114 14.55 2.31 -6.19
CA MET A 114 14.65 2.54 -4.75
C MET A 114 13.85 1.53 -3.91
N MET A 115 13.00 0.70 -4.52
CA MET A 115 12.05 -0.16 -3.82
C MET A 115 12.69 -1.01 -2.72
N GLY A 116 13.85 -1.62 -2.97
CA GLY A 116 14.57 -2.38 -1.93
C GLY A 116 14.96 -1.55 -0.70
N GLN A 117 15.29 -0.26 -0.89
CA GLN A 117 15.58 0.66 0.21
C GLN A 117 14.29 1.09 0.93
N ILE A 118 13.20 1.29 0.18
CA ILE A 118 11.89 1.63 0.74
C ILE A 118 11.38 0.51 1.66
N TYR A 119 11.46 -0.75 1.24
CA TYR A 119 11.06 -1.87 2.11
C TYR A 119 12.00 -2.03 3.31
N ARG A 120 13.31 -1.82 3.13
CA ARG A 120 14.28 -1.91 4.22
C ARG A 120 14.10 -0.80 5.28
N ALA A 121 13.70 0.40 4.87
CA ALA A 121 13.51 1.53 5.78
C ALA A 121 12.14 1.53 6.48
N ALA A 122 11.17 0.75 5.98
CA ALA A 122 9.88 0.61 6.63
C ALA A 122 10.04 -0.05 8.01
N VAL A 123 9.22 0.36 8.98
CA VAL A 123 9.21 -0.22 10.33
C VAL A 123 8.77 -1.69 10.27
N THR A 124 7.77 -1.96 9.45
CA THR A 124 7.25 -3.29 9.17
C THR A 124 6.86 -3.41 7.71
N THR A 125 6.87 -4.65 7.21
CA THR A 125 6.24 -4.98 5.93
C THR A 125 4.96 -5.76 6.20
N VAL A 126 3.84 -5.19 5.77
CA VAL A 126 2.52 -5.83 5.87
C VAL A 126 2.29 -6.67 4.63
N VAL A 127 2.08 -7.97 4.81
CA VAL A 127 1.79 -8.89 3.71
C VAL A 127 0.29 -9.19 3.68
N TRP A 128 -0.38 -8.73 2.63
CA TRP A 128 -1.81 -8.99 2.39
C TRP A 128 -2.00 -10.15 1.40
N LEU A 129 -2.59 -11.23 1.89
CA LEU A 129 -2.86 -12.44 1.11
C LEU A 129 -4.31 -12.53 0.60
N GLY A 130 -5.16 -11.59 0.99
CA GLY A 130 -6.60 -11.60 0.74
C GLY A 130 -7.40 -11.81 2.02
N SER A 131 -8.72 -11.76 1.88
CA SER A 131 -9.64 -12.08 2.98
C SER A 131 -9.53 -13.55 3.36
N GLU A 132 -9.67 -13.84 4.65
CA GLU A 132 -9.60 -15.21 5.18
C GLU A 132 -10.54 -16.15 4.43
N CYS A 133 -9.98 -17.23 3.90
CA CYS A 133 -10.71 -18.32 3.28
C CYS A 133 -10.46 -19.65 4.00
N GLU A 134 -11.31 -20.64 3.72
CA GLU A 134 -11.26 -21.93 4.38
C GLU A 134 -9.91 -22.64 4.12
N GLY A 135 -9.06 -22.70 5.16
CA GLY A 135 -7.71 -23.28 5.08
C GLY A 135 -6.59 -22.32 5.46
N ASP A 136 -6.81 -21.00 5.41
CA ASP A 136 -5.77 -19.99 5.68
C ASP A 136 -5.24 -20.08 7.11
N ALA A 137 -6.12 -20.28 8.09
CA ALA A 137 -5.72 -20.48 9.48
C ALA A 137 -4.78 -21.68 9.69
N ARG A 138 -4.88 -22.72 8.83
CA ARG A 138 -3.94 -23.87 8.88
C ARG A 138 -2.61 -23.51 8.23
N ALA A 139 -2.62 -22.79 7.12
CA ALA A 139 -1.41 -22.32 6.44
C ALA A 139 -0.61 -21.35 7.32
N VAL A 140 -1.28 -20.37 7.96
CA VAL A 140 -0.65 -19.42 8.89
C VAL A 140 -0.04 -20.14 10.09
N ARG A 141 -0.77 -21.10 10.69
CA ARG A 141 -0.22 -21.93 11.78
C ARG A 141 1.02 -22.70 11.34
N LEU A 142 0.99 -23.31 10.15
CA LEU A 142 2.15 -24.02 9.61
C LEU A 142 3.35 -23.09 9.40
N LEU A 143 3.14 -21.86 8.92
CA LEU A 143 4.23 -20.89 8.77
C LEU A 143 4.89 -20.55 10.11
N VAL A 144 4.08 -20.37 11.17
CA VAL A 144 4.59 -20.14 12.53
C VAL A 144 5.37 -21.35 13.04
N GLU A 145 4.85 -22.56 12.85
CA GLU A 145 5.53 -23.80 13.25
C GLU A 145 6.86 -24.00 12.50
N VAL A 146 6.90 -23.71 11.21
CA VAL A 146 8.13 -23.80 10.40
C VAL A 146 9.14 -22.76 10.86
N TRP A 147 8.71 -21.51 11.09
CA TRP A 147 9.60 -20.46 11.62
C TRP A 147 10.21 -20.83 12.97
N GLN A 148 9.41 -21.39 13.89
CA GLN A 148 9.89 -21.84 15.19
C GLN A 148 10.88 -23.00 15.11
N LYS A 149 10.81 -23.84 14.08
CA LYS A 149 11.74 -24.96 13.87
C LYS A 149 13.06 -24.54 13.24
N PHE A 150 13.10 -23.40 12.57
CA PHE A 150 14.30 -22.87 11.93
C PHE A 150 14.53 -21.41 12.38
N PRO A 151 14.86 -21.17 13.67
CA PRO A 151 15.25 -19.84 14.09
C PRO A 151 16.48 -19.43 13.30
N THR A 152 16.43 -18.25 12.68
CA THR A 152 17.60 -17.61 12.08
C THR A 152 18.63 -17.33 13.18
N GLU A 153 19.88 -17.78 12.97
CA GLU A 153 21.04 -17.50 13.82
C GLU A 153 21.28 -15.99 14.04
#